data_AF-A0A1X7H4A7-F1
#
_entry.id   AF-A0A1X7H4A7-F1
#
_cell.length_a   1.000
_cell.length_b   1.000
_cell.length_c   1.000
_cell.angle_alpha   90.00
_cell.angle_beta   90.00
_cell.angle_gamma   90.00
#
_symmetry.space_group_name_H-M   'P 1'
#
loop_
_entity.id
_entity.type
_entity.pdbx_description
1 polymer ?
#
loop_
_entity_poly.entity_id
_entity_poly.type
_entity_poly.pdbx_seq_one_letter_code
_entity_poly.pdbx_strand_id
1 'polypeptide(L)'
;MASSRDDFVIAFRSAFLRKETKQKFSLLTLLFVSILIIVSSNLNFKIIKDLKSIINEAVYRSSFIVSVPENLIKNYYLKINEYSNFYEEYLRIKKETKNFETKEILNEIIINENEELKKLIEDFTFTKNKILAKVIVDHDSPFSKTIIINKGSKDGLKIGTNIFDRNYLIGRVIETNFKTSRVLLLSDLNSNVPISIVPGDIQAIVVGDGIDSGKIKYIKNNLIEEIQDQSIGYTSGTGALFRSGVPVGRVSFNQNEFFVNFYSDFSQLKYVLVEVETKTNNIVLDNDTEVNVDATQNEETIKINILNDQINILNETNKKFIEENTELASQNKNLLIHNNKLEDKIKKQTKEINQNKLDQEEFEFLRLNLLYSAKCQKTIFKKGYKVGTPEYKNCILKRGRE
;
A
#
# COMPACT_ATOMS: atom_id res chain seq x y z
N MET A 1 -19.11 65.71 -95.94
CA MET A 1 -18.46 64.38 -95.95
C MET A 1 -18.62 63.74 -94.58
N ALA A 2 -19.71 63.00 -94.35
CA ALA A 2 -20.03 62.40 -93.05
C ALA A 2 -20.61 60.98 -93.19
N SER A 3 -20.12 60.19 -94.16
CA SER A 3 -20.58 58.82 -94.42
C SER A 3 -19.48 57.75 -94.24
N SER A 4 -18.21 58.12 -94.02
CA SER A 4 -17.11 57.14 -93.88
C SER A 4 -16.74 56.79 -92.44
N ARG A 5 -17.17 57.59 -91.45
CA ARG A 5 -16.79 57.39 -90.05
C ARG A 5 -17.65 56.32 -89.36
N ASP A 6 -18.92 56.22 -89.71
CA ASP A 6 -19.85 55.25 -89.10
C ASP A 6 -19.62 53.83 -89.62
N ASP A 7 -19.29 53.64 -90.90
CA ASP A 7 -18.97 52.30 -91.44
C ASP A 7 -17.71 51.68 -90.80
N PHE A 8 -16.69 52.49 -90.49
CA PHE A 8 -15.51 52.00 -89.78
C PHE A 8 -15.84 51.59 -88.34
N VAL A 9 -16.66 52.35 -87.63
CA VAL A 9 -17.05 52.04 -86.24
C VAL A 9 -17.95 50.80 -86.20
N ILE A 10 -18.85 50.63 -87.17
CA ILE A 10 -19.72 49.45 -87.29
C ILE A 10 -18.92 48.20 -87.70
N ALA A 11 -17.97 48.32 -88.62
CA ALA A 11 -17.03 47.25 -88.98
C ALA A 11 -16.12 46.85 -87.81
N PHE A 12 -15.64 47.82 -87.03
CA PHE A 12 -14.80 47.57 -85.85
C PHE A 12 -15.59 46.88 -84.73
N ARG A 13 -16.83 47.34 -84.47
CA ARG A 13 -17.71 46.78 -83.45
C ARG A 13 -18.19 45.37 -83.80
N SER A 14 -18.43 45.08 -85.08
CA SER A 14 -18.80 43.74 -85.56
C SER A 14 -17.63 42.75 -85.55
N ALA A 15 -16.41 43.20 -85.86
CA ALA A 15 -15.19 42.38 -85.73
C ALA A 15 -14.86 42.04 -84.26
N PHE A 16 -15.15 42.94 -83.32
CA PHE A 16 -14.90 42.76 -81.88
C PHE A 16 -15.92 41.85 -81.17
N LEU A 17 -17.05 41.54 -81.81
CA LEU A 17 -18.16 40.77 -81.20
C LEU A 17 -18.29 39.32 -81.68
N ARG A 18 -17.54 38.88 -82.69
CA ARG A 18 -17.46 37.45 -83.06
C ARG A 18 -16.60 36.68 -82.05
N LYS A 19 -17.12 35.54 -81.56
CA LYS A 19 -16.52 34.76 -80.45
C LYS A 19 -15.11 34.24 -80.76
N GLU A 20 -14.82 33.95 -82.04
CA GLU A 20 -13.50 33.50 -82.49
C GLU A 20 -12.45 34.62 -82.62
N THR A 21 -12.86 35.84 -82.97
CA THR A 21 -11.96 37.00 -83.09
C THR A 21 -11.69 37.67 -81.74
N LYS A 22 -12.61 37.57 -80.76
CA LYS A 22 -12.40 38.05 -79.38
C LYS A 22 -11.17 37.45 -78.71
N GLN A 23 -10.95 36.13 -78.84
CA GLN A 23 -9.79 35.48 -78.22
C GLN A 23 -8.47 35.89 -78.88
N LYS A 24 -8.43 35.98 -80.21
CA LYS A 24 -7.23 36.40 -80.96
C LYS A 24 -6.89 37.87 -80.75
N PHE A 25 -7.89 38.75 -80.71
CA PHE A 25 -7.67 40.16 -80.37
C PHE A 25 -7.30 40.36 -78.90
N SER A 26 -7.90 39.61 -77.96
CA SER A 26 -7.53 39.67 -76.53
C SER A 26 -6.08 39.25 -76.30
N LEU A 27 -5.62 38.18 -76.98
CA LEU A 27 -4.24 37.75 -76.90
C LEU A 27 -3.30 38.78 -77.54
N LEU A 28 -3.65 39.32 -78.72
CA LEU A 28 -2.83 40.31 -79.41
C LEU A 28 -2.76 41.63 -78.64
N THR A 29 -3.84 42.10 -78.03
CA THR A 29 -3.83 43.30 -77.18
C THR A 29 -3.02 43.06 -75.92
N LEU A 30 -3.10 41.87 -75.30
CA LEU A 30 -2.30 41.55 -74.12
C LEU A 30 -0.80 41.43 -74.46
N LEU A 31 -0.46 40.89 -75.63
CA LEU A 31 0.90 40.82 -76.14
C LEU A 31 1.44 42.21 -76.48
N PHE A 32 0.62 43.06 -77.10
CA PHE A 32 0.96 44.47 -77.37
C PHE A 32 1.14 45.26 -76.07
N VAL A 33 0.24 45.11 -75.08
CA VAL A 33 0.36 45.73 -73.75
C VAL A 33 1.60 45.23 -73.02
N SER A 34 1.93 43.94 -73.10
CA SER A 34 3.15 43.38 -72.54
C SER A 34 4.41 44.00 -73.16
N ILE A 35 4.45 44.09 -74.50
CA ILE A 35 5.52 44.78 -75.22
C ILE A 35 5.60 46.27 -74.86
N LEU A 36 4.46 46.94 -74.72
CA LEU A 36 4.38 48.35 -74.32
C LEU A 36 4.92 48.54 -72.89
N ILE A 37 4.63 47.63 -71.97
CA ILE A 37 5.14 47.62 -70.60
C ILE A 37 6.65 47.37 -70.60
N ILE A 38 7.15 46.41 -71.38
CA ILE A 38 8.59 46.11 -71.48
C ILE A 38 9.35 47.30 -72.07
N VAL A 39 8.84 47.90 -73.14
CA VAL A 39 9.43 49.11 -73.75
C VAL A 39 9.34 50.30 -72.80
N SER A 40 8.19 50.51 -72.13
CA SER A 40 8.03 51.57 -71.12
C SER A 40 8.92 51.37 -69.90
N SER A 41 9.20 50.13 -69.51
CA SER A 41 10.15 49.80 -68.45
C SER A 41 11.59 50.16 -68.83
N ASN A 42 11.93 50.16 -70.13
CA ASN A 42 13.27 50.52 -70.59
C ASN A 42 13.46 52.04 -70.72
N LEU A 43 12.37 52.83 -70.68
CA LEU A 43 12.39 54.28 -70.89
C LEU A 43 12.65 55.10 -69.60
N ASN A 44 13.05 54.48 -68.49
CA ASN A 44 13.42 55.17 -67.23
C ASN A 44 12.39 56.22 -66.75
N PHE A 45 11.09 56.02 -67.00
CA PHE A 45 10.07 56.93 -66.52
C PHE A 45 10.03 56.95 -64.99
N LYS A 46 10.11 58.15 -64.41
CA LYS A 46 10.15 58.40 -62.95
C LYS A 46 9.00 57.70 -62.20
N ILE A 47 7.81 57.69 -62.79
CA ILE A 47 6.61 57.06 -62.22
C ILE A 47 6.78 55.56 -62.00
N ILE A 48 7.40 54.83 -62.94
CA ILE A 48 7.62 53.37 -62.83
C ILE A 48 8.64 53.08 -61.72
N LYS A 49 9.66 53.94 -61.58
CA LYS A 49 10.68 53.82 -60.53
C LYS A 49 10.10 54.05 -59.13
N ASP A 50 9.26 55.08 -58.98
CA ASP A 50 8.62 55.39 -57.70
C ASP A 50 7.62 54.30 -57.29
N LEU A 51 6.83 53.78 -58.24
CA LEU A 51 5.89 52.68 -58.00
C LEU A 51 6.61 51.38 -57.62
N LYS A 52 7.74 51.08 -58.28
CA LYS A 52 8.61 49.94 -57.93
C LYS A 52 9.21 50.09 -56.54
N SER A 53 9.56 51.31 -56.12
CA SER A 53 10.07 51.57 -54.77
C SER A 53 9.00 51.30 -53.70
N ILE A 54 7.76 51.75 -53.93
CA ILE A 54 6.62 51.53 -53.01
C ILE A 54 6.29 50.04 -52.91
N ILE A 55 6.24 49.33 -54.04
CA ILE A 55 6.01 47.87 -54.06
C ILE A 55 7.12 47.16 -53.31
N ASN A 56 8.39 47.50 -53.57
CA ASN A 56 9.51 46.87 -52.88
C ASN A 56 9.49 47.16 -51.37
N GLU A 57 9.13 48.37 -50.94
CA GLU A 57 9.02 48.71 -49.52
C GLU A 57 7.87 47.94 -48.83
N ALA A 58 6.74 47.77 -49.52
CA ALA A 58 5.63 46.93 -49.04
C ALA A 58 6.02 45.43 -48.99
N VAL A 59 6.81 44.94 -49.94
CA VAL A 59 7.33 43.57 -49.98
C VAL A 59 8.35 43.35 -48.86
N TYR A 60 9.25 44.29 -48.61
CA TYR A 60 10.24 44.17 -47.52
C TYR A 60 9.59 44.25 -46.14
N ARG A 61 8.58 45.11 -45.95
CA ARG A 61 7.83 45.18 -44.69
C ARG A 61 6.94 43.95 -44.46
N SER A 62 6.32 43.41 -45.51
CA SER A 62 5.50 42.20 -45.40
C SER A 62 6.34 40.93 -45.22
N SER A 63 7.56 40.88 -45.78
CA SER A 63 8.50 39.78 -45.57
C SER A 63 8.87 39.58 -44.09
N PHE A 64 8.91 40.66 -43.29
CA PHE A 64 9.18 40.57 -41.85
C PHE A 64 8.03 39.90 -41.09
N ILE A 65 6.78 40.05 -41.54
CA ILE A 65 5.60 39.44 -40.93
C ILE A 65 5.54 37.94 -41.23
N VAL A 66 6.01 37.53 -42.40
CA VAL A 66 6.03 36.12 -42.83
C VAL A 66 7.20 35.33 -42.22
N SER A 67 8.30 35.98 -41.81
CA SER A 67 9.45 35.32 -41.16
C SER A 67 9.34 35.17 -39.64
N VAL A 68 8.35 35.79 -39.00
CA VAL A 68 8.12 35.72 -37.54
C VAL A 68 7.49 34.40 -37.02
N PRO A 69 6.66 33.63 -37.75
CA PRO A 69 5.96 32.48 -37.17
C PRO A 69 6.77 31.18 -37.15
N GLU A 70 7.93 31.08 -37.81
CA GLU A 70 8.62 29.79 -37.98
C GLU A 70 9.19 29.24 -36.65
N ASN A 71 9.72 30.12 -35.79
CA ASN A 71 10.25 29.73 -34.48
C ASN A 71 9.20 29.70 -33.35
N LEU A 72 8.09 30.45 -33.49
CA LEU A 72 7.02 30.47 -32.48
C LEU A 72 6.14 29.22 -32.53
N ILE A 73 5.83 28.74 -33.73
CA ILE A 73 5.01 27.53 -33.92
C ILE A 73 5.78 26.29 -33.44
N LYS A 74 7.07 26.16 -33.80
CA LYS A 74 7.92 25.06 -33.34
C LYS A 74 8.03 25.00 -31.81
N ASN A 75 8.18 26.15 -31.15
CA ASN A 75 8.28 26.23 -29.70
C ASN A 75 6.94 25.97 -28.98
N TYR A 76 5.81 26.32 -29.60
CA TYR A 76 4.48 26.05 -29.01
C TYR A 76 4.10 24.56 -29.09
N TYR A 77 4.40 23.89 -30.21
CA TYR A 77 4.17 22.44 -30.33
C TYR A 77 5.07 21.61 -29.39
N LEU A 78 6.35 21.98 -29.24
CA LEU A 78 7.24 21.30 -28.29
C LEU A 78 6.76 21.46 -26.84
N LYS A 79 6.25 22.65 -26.48
CA LYS A 79 5.75 22.96 -25.12
C LYS A 79 4.45 22.23 -24.76
N ILE A 80 3.58 21.96 -25.74
CA ILE A 80 2.35 21.17 -25.51
C ILE A 80 2.68 19.70 -25.24
N ASN A 81 3.62 19.12 -26.00
CA ASN A 81 4.05 17.73 -25.77
C ASN A 81 4.76 17.57 -24.41
N GLU A 82 5.61 18.54 -24.02
CA GLU A 82 6.25 18.55 -22.71
C GLU A 82 5.25 18.62 -21.56
N TYR A 83 4.20 19.43 -21.68
CA TYR A 83 3.16 19.52 -20.64
C TYR A 83 2.33 18.25 -20.53
N SER A 84 1.98 17.61 -21.66
CA SER A 84 1.25 16.34 -21.65
C SER A 84 2.09 15.23 -21.02
N ASN A 85 3.37 15.13 -21.38
CA ASN A 85 4.29 14.15 -20.80
C ASN A 85 4.48 14.37 -19.30
N PHE A 86 4.65 15.63 -18.87
CA PHE A 86 4.77 15.99 -17.46
C PHE A 86 3.50 15.63 -16.66
N TYR A 87 2.32 15.87 -17.23
CA TYR A 87 1.06 15.55 -16.55
C TYR A 87 0.86 14.04 -16.41
N GLU A 88 1.15 13.26 -17.46
CA GLU A 88 1.13 11.79 -17.41
C GLU A 88 2.16 11.24 -16.40
N GLU A 89 3.35 11.82 -16.37
CA GLU A 89 4.39 11.44 -15.40
C GLU A 89 3.98 11.77 -13.96
N TYR A 90 3.38 12.94 -13.73
CA TYR A 90 2.81 13.30 -12.43
C TYR A 90 1.72 12.32 -11.98
N LEU A 91 0.79 11.96 -12.87
CA LEU A 91 -0.25 10.97 -12.57
C LEU A 91 0.35 9.60 -12.26
N ARG A 92 1.37 9.17 -13.01
CA ARG A 92 2.10 7.92 -12.76
C ARG A 92 2.79 7.93 -11.40
N ILE A 93 3.57 8.96 -11.09
CA ILE A 93 4.30 9.10 -9.82
C ILE A 93 3.31 9.14 -8.65
N LYS A 94 2.19 9.86 -8.79
CA LYS A 94 1.14 9.90 -7.77
C LYS A 94 0.52 8.53 -7.52
N LYS A 95 0.28 7.76 -8.58
CA LYS A 95 -0.22 6.38 -8.49
C LYS A 95 0.80 5.45 -7.83
N GLU A 96 2.07 5.56 -8.21
CA GLU A 96 3.16 4.78 -7.61
C GLU A 96 3.32 5.10 -6.13
N THR A 97 3.29 6.37 -5.74
CA THR A 97 3.36 6.81 -4.34
C THR A 97 2.24 6.20 -3.51
N LYS A 98 0.99 6.28 -3.98
CA LYS A 98 -0.16 5.66 -3.30
C LYS A 98 -0.02 4.14 -3.17
N ASN A 99 0.57 3.49 -4.17
CA ASN A 99 0.84 2.05 -4.13
C ASN A 99 1.95 1.71 -3.11
N PHE A 100 3.00 2.52 -3.02
CA PHE A 100 4.04 2.35 -2.01
C PHE A 100 3.50 2.55 -0.61
N GLU A 101 2.69 3.58 -0.36
CA GLU A 101 2.00 3.81 0.92
C GLU A 101 1.13 2.60 1.32
N THR A 102 0.38 2.03 0.36
CA THR A 102 -0.43 0.84 0.60
C THR A 102 0.43 -0.37 0.98
N LYS A 103 1.56 -0.57 0.30
CA LYS A 103 2.50 -1.66 0.59
C LYS A 103 3.19 -1.49 1.94
N GLU A 104 3.51 -0.26 2.33
CA GLU A 104 4.11 0.06 3.63
C GLU A 104 3.16 -0.32 4.77
N ILE A 105 1.89 0.09 4.69
CA ILE A 105 0.86 -0.27 5.68
C ILE A 105 0.70 -1.80 5.77
N LEU A 106 0.67 -2.49 4.64
CA LEU A 106 0.58 -3.95 4.62
C LEU A 106 1.78 -4.62 5.28
N ASN A 107 3.00 -4.13 5.02
CA ASN A 107 4.21 -4.64 5.67
C ASN A 107 4.17 -4.43 7.19
N GLU A 108 3.72 -3.26 7.65
CA GLU A 108 3.57 -2.97 9.07
C GLU A 108 2.59 -3.94 9.76
N ILE A 109 1.43 -4.20 9.13
CA ILE A 109 0.45 -5.17 9.63
C ILE A 109 1.06 -6.57 9.72
N ILE A 110 1.77 -7.01 8.68
CA ILE A 110 2.42 -8.33 8.64
C ILE A 110 3.51 -8.46 9.70
N ILE A 111 4.30 -7.39 9.93
CA ILE A 111 5.34 -7.38 10.97
C ILE A 111 4.69 -7.51 12.34
N ASN A 112 3.66 -6.72 12.63
CA ASN A 112 2.95 -6.75 13.90
C ASN A 112 2.28 -8.13 14.14
N GLU A 113 1.64 -8.71 13.13
CA GLU A 113 1.05 -10.06 13.24
C GLU A 113 2.13 -11.11 13.49
N ASN A 114 3.28 -11.03 12.82
CA ASN A 114 4.40 -11.94 13.08
C ASN A 114 4.97 -11.79 14.49
N GLU A 115 5.07 -10.57 15.01
CA GLU A 115 5.51 -10.35 16.40
C GLU A 115 4.51 -10.90 17.41
N GLU A 116 3.21 -10.70 17.21
CA GLU A 116 2.16 -11.31 18.05
C GLU A 116 2.26 -12.84 18.03
N LEU A 117 2.39 -13.45 16.84
CA LEU A 117 2.54 -14.90 16.69
C LEU A 117 3.82 -15.43 17.36
N LYS A 118 4.94 -14.71 17.25
CA LYS A 118 6.19 -15.09 17.93
C LYS A 118 6.03 -15.10 19.44
N LYS A 119 5.41 -14.08 20.03
CA LYS A 119 5.13 -14.04 21.48
C LYS A 119 4.29 -15.24 21.92
N LEU A 120 3.25 -15.58 21.14
CA LEU A 120 2.42 -16.76 21.40
C LEU A 120 3.20 -18.09 21.30
N ILE A 121 4.18 -18.19 20.41
CA ILE A 121 5.03 -19.38 20.25
C ILE A 121 6.11 -19.45 21.34
N GLU A 122 6.69 -18.34 21.79
CA GLU A 122 7.65 -18.35 22.89
C GLU A 122 6.99 -18.82 24.20
N ASP A 123 5.75 -18.39 24.45
CA ASP A 123 4.90 -18.88 25.55
C ASP A 123 4.58 -20.39 25.43
N PHE A 124 4.67 -20.97 24.22
CA PHE A 124 4.39 -22.39 23.95
C PHE A 124 5.44 -23.35 24.52
N THR A 125 6.65 -22.86 24.82
CA THR A 125 7.80 -23.70 25.22
C THR A 125 7.58 -24.54 26.48
N PHE A 126 6.50 -24.32 27.24
CA PHE A 126 6.21 -25.03 28.49
C PHE A 126 5.15 -26.14 28.43
N THR A 127 4.44 -26.41 27.32
CA THR A 127 3.41 -27.47 27.33
C THR A 127 3.33 -28.28 26.02
N LYS A 128 3.92 -29.49 26.01
CA LYS A 128 3.93 -30.43 24.86
C LYS A 128 2.55 -30.88 24.34
N ASN A 129 1.46 -30.54 25.04
CA ASN A 129 0.11 -31.06 24.79
C ASN A 129 -0.93 -29.95 24.53
N LYS A 130 -0.50 -28.77 24.06
CA LYS A 130 -1.42 -27.69 23.66
C LYS A 130 -1.34 -27.43 22.17
N ILE A 131 -2.43 -26.99 21.56
CA ILE A 131 -2.47 -26.50 20.17
C ILE A 131 -3.05 -25.09 20.13
N LEU A 132 -2.53 -24.25 19.24
CA LEU A 132 -3.06 -22.90 19.04
C LEU A 132 -4.32 -22.96 18.17
N ALA A 133 -5.37 -22.27 18.61
CA ALA A 133 -6.62 -22.09 17.89
C ALA A 133 -6.94 -20.60 17.76
N LYS A 134 -7.50 -20.21 16.60
CA LYS A 134 -7.99 -18.87 16.34
C LYS A 134 -9.49 -18.81 16.65
N VAL A 135 -9.90 -17.75 17.33
CA VAL A 135 -11.32 -17.44 17.56
C VAL A 135 -11.91 -16.86 16.28
N ILE A 136 -12.99 -17.49 15.78
CA ILE A 136 -13.66 -17.09 14.53
C ILE A 136 -14.88 -16.21 14.84
N VAL A 137 -15.64 -16.57 15.87
CA VAL A 137 -16.86 -15.88 16.27
C VAL A 137 -16.86 -15.73 17.78
N ASP A 138 -17.12 -14.51 18.23
CA ASP A 138 -17.45 -14.21 19.59
C ASP A 138 -18.97 -13.99 19.67
N HIS A 139 -19.68 -14.93 20.30
CA HIS A 139 -21.11 -14.78 20.52
C HIS A 139 -21.31 -14.14 21.89
N ASP A 140 -21.32 -12.81 21.90
CA ASP A 140 -21.66 -12.02 23.08
C ASP A 140 -23.19 -11.90 23.21
N SER A 141 -23.85 -12.97 23.63
CA SER A 141 -25.26 -12.92 24.02
C SER A 141 -25.37 -12.54 25.50
N PRO A 142 -26.31 -11.67 25.90
CA PRO A 142 -26.58 -11.37 27.31
C PRO A 142 -26.89 -12.62 28.15
N PHE A 143 -27.33 -13.71 27.50
CA PHE A 143 -27.72 -14.96 28.15
C PHE A 143 -26.72 -16.09 27.97
N SER A 144 -25.72 -15.93 27.10
CA SER A 144 -24.69 -16.96 26.90
C SER A 144 -23.38 -16.37 26.37
N LYS A 145 -22.28 -16.64 27.08
CA LYS A 145 -20.91 -16.27 26.77
C LYS A 145 -20.20 -17.47 26.16
N THR A 146 -20.15 -17.51 24.83
CA THR A 146 -19.50 -18.59 24.09
C THR A 146 -18.66 -18.07 22.94
N ILE A 147 -17.59 -18.78 22.62
CA ILE A 147 -16.75 -18.49 21.46
C ILE A 147 -16.68 -19.71 20.52
N ILE A 148 -16.44 -19.46 19.23
CA ILE A 148 -16.21 -20.51 18.24
C ILE A 148 -14.75 -20.46 17.79
N ILE A 149 -14.07 -21.60 17.87
CA ILE A 149 -12.66 -21.74 17.49
C ILE A 149 -12.48 -22.54 16.21
N ASN A 150 -11.40 -22.28 15.47
CA ASN A 150 -11.06 -22.94 14.20
C ASN A 150 -10.44 -24.34 14.34
N LYS A 151 -10.74 -25.02 15.43
CA LYS A 151 -10.26 -26.37 15.74
C LYS A 151 -11.44 -27.27 16.08
N GLY A 152 -11.42 -28.49 15.56
CA GLY A 152 -12.52 -29.45 15.69
C GLY A 152 -12.06 -30.86 16.02
N SER A 153 -12.93 -31.83 15.79
CA SER A 153 -12.61 -33.24 16.03
C SER A 153 -11.47 -33.76 15.15
N LYS A 154 -11.26 -33.17 13.96
CA LYS A 154 -10.09 -33.44 13.11
C LYS A 154 -8.77 -33.13 13.83
N ASP A 155 -8.76 -32.13 14.71
CA ASP A 155 -7.58 -31.70 15.48
C ASP A 155 -7.49 -32.40 16.85
N GLY A 156 -8.36 -33.39 17.12
CA GLY A 156 -8.36 -34.17 18.38
C GLY A 156 -9.18 -33.57 19.51
N LEU A 157 -9.95 -32.50 19.27
CA LEU A 157 -10.83 -31.92 20.28
C LEU A 157 -12.00 -32.85 20.60
N LYS A 158 -12.39 -32.86 21.87
CA LYS A 158 -13.58 -33.53 22.38
C LYS A 158 -14.39 -32.57 23.25
N ILE A 159 -15.66 -32.89 23.49
CA ILE A 159 -16.46 -32.21 24.50
C ILE A 159 -15.76 -32.34 25.86
N GLY A 160 -15.66 -31.24 26.60
CA GLY A 160 -14.93 -31.15 27.86
C GLY A 160 -13.46 -30.73 27.74
N THR A 161 -12.94 -30.56 26.52
CA THR A 161 -11.54 -30.09 26.34
C THR A 161 -11.33 -28.70 26.95
N ASN A 162 -10.27 -28.54 27.75
CA ASN A 162 -9.93 -27.27 28.39
C ASN A 162 -9.34 -26.28 27.39
N ILE A 163 -9.75 -25.01 27.54
CA ILE A 163 -9.32 -23.89 26.72
C ILE A 163 -8.62 -22.86 27.61
N PHE A 164 -7.49 -22.38 27.14
CA PHE A 164 -6.61 -21.49 27.89
C PHE A 164 -6.31 -20.22 27.09
N ASP A 165 -6.16 -19.12 27.80
CA ASP A 165 -5.44 -17.93 27.32
C ASP A 165 -4.08 -17.92 28.03
N ARG A 166 -3.01 -18.13 27.27
CA ARG A 166 -1.66 -18.38 27.79
C ARG A 166 -1.65 -19.55 28.81
N ASN A 167 -1.62 -19.23 30.11
CA ASN A 167 -1.58 -20.17 31.22
C ASN A 167 -2.86 -20.18 32.06
N TYR A 168 -3.83 -19.32 31.74
CA TYR A 168 -5.07 -19.16 32.50
C TYR A 168 -6.19 -19.96 31.86
N LEU A 169 -7.02 -20.61 32.68
CA LEU A 169 -8.23 -21.27 32.18
C LEU A 169 -9.24 -20.21 31.75
N ILE A 170 -9.83 -20.36 30.57
CA ILE A 170 -10.86 -19.44 30.06
C ILE A 170 -12.18 -20.12 29.71
N GLY A 171 -12.18 -21.45 29.59
CA GLY A 171 -13.40 -22.17 29.26
C GLY A 171 -13.17 -23.64 28.94
N ARG A 172 -14.23 -24.27 28.44
CA ARG A 172 -14.20 -25.65 27.94
C ARG A 172 -15.06 -25.83 26.69
N VAL A 173 -14.72 -26.82 25.88
CA VAL A 173 -15.50 -27.18 24.70
C VAL A 173 -16.83 -27.82 25.13
N ILE A 174 -17.95 -27.30 24.62
CA ILE A 174 -19.30 -27.85 24.83
C ILE A 174 -19.88 -28.51 23.59
N GLU A 175 -19.37 -28.16 22.41
CA GLU A 175 -19.77 -28.75 21.13
C GLU A 175 -18.55 -28.84 20.22
N THR A 176 -18.41 -29.96 19.50
CA THR A 176 -17.30 -30.19 18.57
C THR A 176 -17.86 -30.57 17.20
N ASN A 177 -17.49 -29.79 16.18
CA ASN A 177 -17.72 -30.08 14.77
C ASN A 177 -16.41 -30.55 14.11
N PHE A 178 -16.47 -30.93 12.84
CA PHE A 178 -15.30 -31.49 12.15
C PHE A 178 -14.10 -30.54 12.09
N LYS A 179 -14.32 -29.24 11.85
CA LYS A 179 -13.28 -28.20 11.73
C LYS A 179 -13.38 -27.08 12.77
N THR A 180 -14.45 -27.03 13.55
CA THR A 180 -14.73 -25.96 14.51
C THR A 180 -15.27 -26.52 15.81
N SER A 181 -15.18 -25.77 16.90
CA SER A 181 -15.75 -26.15 18.19
C SER A 181 -16.33 -24.93 18.89
N ARG A 182 -17.41 -25.14 19.64
CA ARG A 182 -18.00 -24.12 20.53
C ARG A 182 -17.45 -24.30 21.94
N VAL A 183 -16.98 -23.20 22.51
CA VAL A 183 -16.40 -23.12 23.85
C VAL A 183 -17.32 -22.31 24.74
N LEU A 184 -17.62 -22.83 25.93
CA LEU A 184 -18.29 -22.12 27.00
C LEU A 184 -17.24 -21.43 27.88
N LEU A 185 -17.37 -20.12 28.01
CA LEU A 185 -16.43 -19.31 28.80
C LEU A 185 -16.69 -19.44 30.31
N LEU A 186 -15.71 -19.09 31.15
CA LEU A 186 -15.90 -19.11 32.62
C LEU A 186 -16.84 -18.02 33.11
N SER A 187 -17.00 -16.91 32.38
CA SER A 187 -17.94 -15.84 32.72
C SER A 187 -19.41 -16.16 32.41
N ASP A 188 -19.71 -17.26 31.71
CA ASP A 188 -21.09 -17.65 31.44
C ASP A 188 -21.82 -18.05 32.73
N LEU A 189 -23.10 -17.68 32.85
CA LEU A 189 -23.96 -18.01 34.00
C LEU A 189 -24.15 -19.53 34.21
N ASN A 190 -23.99 -20.34 33.16
CA ASN A 190 -24.06 -21.80 33.19
C ASN A 190 -22.68 -22.44 33.40
N SER A 191 -21.61 -21.64 33.47
CA SER A 191 -20.27 -22.13 33.74
C SER A 191 -20.11 -22.40 35.23
N ASN A 192 -19.76 -23.63 35.57
CA ASN A 192 -19.52 -24.06 36.95
C ASN A 192 -18.14 -24.69 37.00
N VAL A 193 -17.24 -24.07 37.77
CA VAL A 193 -15.80 -24.41 37.78
C VAL A 193 -15.38 -24.72 39.22
N PRO A 194 -15.07 -25.99 39.54
CA PRO A 194 -14.48 -26.35 40.81
C PRO A 194 -13.07 -25.76 40.97
N ILE A 195 -12.86 -25.00 42.05
CA ILE A 195 -11.57 -24.37 42.37
C ILE A 195 -11.09 -24.73 43.77
N SER A 196 -9.77 -24.68 43.95
CA SER A 196 -9.08 -24.60 45.23
C SER A 196 -8.53 -23.18 45.41
N ILE A 197 -8.83 -22.53 46.54
CA ILE A 197 -8.35 -21.19 46.88
C ILE A 197 -7.07 -21.32 47.73
N VAL A 198 -6.03 -20.58 47.36
CA VAL A 198 -4.73 -20.55 48.03
C VAL A 198 -4.41 -19.13 48.50
N PRO A 199 -3.91 -18.94 49.74
CA PRO A 199 -3.59 -19.96 50.76
C PRO A 199 -4.84 -20.59 51.40
N GLY A 200 -4.74 -21.84 51.87
CA GLY A 200 -5.81 -22.55 52.60
C GLY A 200 -6.35 -23.83 51.94
N ASP A 201 -6.09 -24.05 50.64
CA ASP A 201 -6.61 -25.18 49.85
C ASP A 201 -8.14 -25.38 50.01
N ILE A 202 -8.87 -24.27 50.06
CA ILE A 202 -10.30 -24.26 50.29
C ILE A 202 -11.02 -24.59 48.98
N GLN A 203 -11.78 -25.68 48.98
CA GLN A 203 -12.57 -26.08 47.81
C GLN A 203 -13.85 -25.25 47.69
N ALA A 204 -14.10 -24.73 46.50
CA ALA A 204 -15.29 -23.96 46.17
C ALA A 204 -15.70 -24.17 44.70
N ILE A 205 -16.85 -23.64 44.30
CA ILE A 205 -17.31 -23.64 42.90
C ILE A 205 -17.49 -22.19 42.46
N VAL A 206 -16.83 -21.80 41.38
CA VAL A 206 -17.04 -20.50 40.73
C VAL A 206 -18.15 -20.64 39.71
N VAL A 207 -19.09 -19.70 39.73
CA VAL A 207 -20.16 -19.54 38.74
C VAL A 207 -19.99 -18.19 38.06
N GLY A 208 -19.96 -18.16 36.73
CA GLY A 208 -19.83 -16.91 35.98
C GLY A 208 -20.97 -15.92 36.29
N ASP A 209 -20.68 -14.63 36.20
CA ASP A 209 -21.64 -13.54 36.46
C ASP A 209 -22.30 -12.98 35.18
N GLY A 210 -21.90 -13.45 34.01
CA GLY A 210 -22.35 -12.94 32.70
C GLY A 210 -21.59 -11.72 32.20
N ILE A 211 -20.52 -11.28 32.88
CA ILE A 211 -19.70 -10.12 32.53
C ILE A 211 -18.24 -10.59 32.40
N ASP A 212 -17.43 -10.41 33.43
CA ASP A 212 -15.99 -10.65 33.46
C ASP A 212 -15.50 -11.23 34.80
N SER A 213 -16.43 -11.61 35.69
CA SER A 213 -16.09 -12.18 37.00
C SER A 213 -16.88 -13.46 37.29
N GLY A 214 -16.51 -14.14 38.37
CA GLY A 214 -17.18 -15.36 38.80
C GLY A 214 -17.55 -15.30 40.27
N LYS A 215 -18.82 -15.49 40.60
CA LYS A 215 -19.28 -15.60 41.98
C LYS A 215 -18.87 -16.94 42.57
N ILE A 216 -18.22 -16.92 43.73
CA ILE A 216 -17.86 -18.14 44.47
C ILE A 216 -19.08 -18.63 45.24
N LYS A 217 -19.44 -19.89 45.01
CA LYS A 217 -20.49 -20.62 45.71
C LYS A 217 -19.92 -21.87 46.38
N TYR A 218 -20.67 -22.39 47.35
CA TYR A 218 -20.38 -23.65 48.04
C TYR A 218 -19.04 -23.69 48.79
N ILE A 219 -18.75 -22.64 49.57
CA ILE A 219 -17.65 -22.64 50.54
C ILE A 219 -18.16 -23.22 51.86
N LYS A 220 -17.37 -24.06 52.54
CA LYS A 220 -17.70 -24.51 53.90
C LYS A 220 -17.61 -23.32 54.87
N ASN A 221 -18.68 -23.03 55.61
CA ASN A 221 -18.79 -21.82 56.45
C ASN A 221 -17.63 -21.62 57.44
N ASN A 222 -17.01 -22.69 57.92
CA ASN A 222 -15.89 -22.64 58.86
C ASN A 222 -14.54 -22.31 58.22
N LEU A 223 -14.43 -22.27 56.90
CA LEU A 223 -13.19 -21.97 56.17
C LEU A 223 -13.19 -20.56 55.55
N ILE A 224 -14.27 -19.80 55.73
CA ILE A 224 -14.41 -18.45 55.15
C ILE A 224 -13.37 -17.48 55.74
N GLU A 225 -13.07 -17.61 57.03
CA GLU A 225 -12.09 -16.75 57.75
C GLU A 225 -10.64 -16.99 57.31
N GLU A 226 -10.37 -18.11 56.63
CA GLU A 226 -9.03 -18.44 56.10
C GLU A 226 -8.75 -17.79 54.73
N ILE A 227 -9.78 -17.25 54.07
CA ILE A 227 -9.65 -16.56 52.77
C ILE A 227 -9.07 -15.17 53.01
N GLN A 228 -7.82 -14.98 52.59
CA GLN A 228 -7.13 -13.70 52.67
C GLN A 228 -7.45 -12.81 51.47
N ASP A 229 -7.31 -11.49 51.64
CA ASP A 229 -7.36 -10.54 50.54
C ASP A 229 -6.33 -10.92 49.46
N GLN A 230 -6.77 -10.96 48.20
CA GLN A 230 -5.96 -11.33 47.03
C GLN A 230 -5.56 -12.82 46.92
N SER A 231 -6.24 -13.72 47.63
CA SER A 231 -6.10 -15.17 47.45
C SER A 231 -6.26 -15.57 45.97
N ILE A 232 -5.60 -16.65 45.54
CA ILE A 232 -5.62 -17.10 44.13
C ILE A 232 -6.47 -18.36 44.03
N GLY A 233 -7.40 -18.37 43.06
CA GLY A 233 -8.16 -19.56 42.71
C GLY A 233 -7.45 -20.38 41.64
N TYR A 234 -7.23 -21.67 41.92
CA TYR A 234 -6.75 -22.67 40.97
C TYR A 234 -7.85 -23.69 40.69
N THR A 235 -7.90 -24.29 39.52
CA THR A 235 -8.82 -25.40 39.25
C THR A 235 -8.51 -26.59 40.17
N SER A 236 -9.52 -27.15 40.84
CA SER A 236 -9.29 -28.29 41.74
C SER A 236 -9.09 -29.60 40.97
N GLY A 237 -9.61 -29.69 39.75
CA GLY A 237 -9.66 -30.92 38.95
C GLY A 237 -10.77 -31.89 39.36
N THR A 238 -11.63 -31.47 40.30
CA THR A 238 -12.78 -32.26 40.75
C THR A 238 -13.77 -32.49 39.59
N GLY A 239 -14.22 -33.74 39.44
CA GLY A 239 -15.18 -34.11 38.39
C GLY A 239 -14.57 -34.34 37.00
N ALA A 240 -13.23 -34.31 36.87
CA ALA A 240 -12.49 -34.58 35.63
C ALA A 240 -12.87 -33.69 34.41
N LEU A 241 -13.59 -32.59 34.66
CA LEU A 241 -13.99 -31.63 33.62
C LEU A 241 -12.93 -30.57 33.34
N PHE A 242 -12.07 -30.31 34.32
CA PHE A 242 -10.97 -29.35 34.21
C PHE A 242 -9.68 -30.01 34.68
N ARG A 243 -8.55 -29.64 34.09
CA ARG A 243 -7.23 -30.04 34.58
C ARG A 243 -6.99 -29.38 35.94
N SER A 244 -6.44 -30.12 36.90
CA SER A 244 -6.09 -29.59 38.23
C SER A 244 -4.88 -28.64 38.17
N GLY A 245 -4.85 -27.63 39.04
CA GLY A 245 -3.70 -26.75 39.25
C GLY A 245 -3.56 -25.61 38.24
N VAL A 246 -4.62 -25.27 37.50
CA VAL A 246 -4.60 -24.17 36.52
C VAL A 246 -5.09 -22.89 37.19
N PRO A 247 -4.34 -21.77 37.11
CA PRO A 247 -4.78 -20.50 37.68
C PRO A 247 -6.01 -19.97 36.94
N VAL A 248 -7.02 -19.55 37.71
CA VAL A 248 -8.29 -19.00 37.20
C VAL A 248 -8.37 -17.49 37.42
N GLY A 249 -8.05 -17.02 38.62
CA GLY A 249 -8.20 -15.60 38.96
C GLY A 249 -7.86 -15.28 40.41
N ARG A 250 -8.10 -14.02 40.79
CA ARG A 250 -7.93 -13.52 42.17
C ARG A 250 -9.26 -13.41 42.87
N VAL A 251 -9.29 -13.86 44.11
CA VAL A 251 -10.44 -13.75 45.00
C VAL A 251 -10.53 -12.31 45.52
N SER A 252 -11.73 -11.75 45.45
CA SER A 252 -12.10 -10.47 46.03
C SER A 252 -13.40 -10.61 46.82
N PHE A 253 -13.52 -9.87 47.90
CA PHE A 253 -14.73 -9.83 48.72
C PHE A 253 -15.47 -8.51 48.48
N ASN A 254 -16.75 -8.59 48.10
CA ASN A 254 -17.60 -7.43 47.88
C ASN A 254 -19.05 -7.72 48.29
N GLN A 255 -19.73 -6.78 48.93
CA GLN A 255 -21.15 -6.90 49.30
C GLN A 255 -21.52 -8.22 50.02
N ASN A 256 -20.68 -8.68 50.95
CA ASN A 256 -20.83 -9.96 51.67
C ASN A 256 -20.73 -11.23 50.81
N GLU A 257 -20.22 -11.12 49.59
CA GLU A 257 -20.03 -12.25 48.68
C GLU A 257 -18.59 -12.30 48.15
N PHE A 258 -18.10 -13.52 47.89
CA PHE A 258 -16.79 -13.73 47.30
C PHE A 258 -16.91 -13.85 45.79
N PHE A 259 -16.02 -13.16 45.09
CA PHE A 259 -15.89 -13.16 43.64
C PHE A 259 -14.48 -13.57 43.25
N VAL A 260 -14.33 -14.13 42.05
CA VAL A 260 -13.07 -14.37 41.37
C VAL A 260 -13.02 -13.43 40.17
N ASN A 261 -12.08 -12.51 40.20
CA ASN A 261 -11.73 -11.72 39.01
C ASN A 261 -10.79 -12.56 38.15
N PHE A 262 -11.23 -12.91 36.94
CA PHE A 262 -10.45 -13.74 36.04
C PHE A 262 -9.17 -13.04 35.59
N TYR A 263 -8.10 -13.81 35.38
CA TYR A 263 -6.83 -13.24 34.87
C TYR A 263 -6.87 -12.88 33.38
N SER A 264 -7.75 -13.54 32.63
CA SER A 264 -7.93 -13.28 31.21
C SER A 264 -9.15 -12.41 30.99
N ASP A 265 -9.01 -11.45 30.09
CA ASP A 265 -10.13 -10.68 29.55
C ASP A 265 -10.83 -11.53 28.47
N PHE A 266 -12.11 -11.82 28.67
CA PHE A 266 -12.88 -12.64 27.76
C PHE A 266 -13.55 -11.85 26.63
N SER A 267 -13.51 -10.51 26.67
CA SER A 267 -14.21 -9.64 25.72
C SER A 267 -13.51 -9.52 24.34
N GLN A 268 -12.21 -9.83 24.27
CA GLN A 268 -11.40 -9.66 23.04
C GLN A 268 -10.43 -10.82 22.81
N LEU A 269 -10.93 -12.05 22.87
CA LEU A 269 -10.11 -13.24 22.63
C LEU A 269 -9.84 -13.42 21.12
N LYS A 270 -8.58 -13.28 20.69
CA LYS A 270 -8.16 -13.55 19.29
C LYS A 270 -7.64 -14.98 19.09
N TYR A 271 -6.81 -15.43 20.03
CA TYR A 271 -6.14 -16.72 19.99
C TYR A 271 -6.29 -17.41 21.34
N VAL A 272 -6.46 -18.72 21.31
CA VAL A 272 -6.58 -19.55 22.51
C VAL A 272 -5.78 -20.82 22.34
N LEU A 273 -5.34 -21.39 23.46
CA LEU A 273 -4.65 -22.67 23.52
C LEU A 273 -5.62 -23.76 23.92
N VAL A 274 -5.55 -24.89 23.22
CA VAL A 274 -6.42 -26.04 23.42
C VAL A 274 -5.58 -27.21 23.90
N GLU A 275 -5.97 -27.84 25.01
CA GLU A 275 -5.28 -29.02 25.52
C GLU A 275 -5.69 -30.27 24.74
N VAL A 276 -4.73 -31.02 24.21
CA VAL A 276 -4.98 -32.25 23.46
C VAL A 276 -4.36 -33.41 24.23
N GLU A 277 -5.15 -34.45 24.50
CA GLU A 277 -4.64 -35.69 25.07
C GLU A 277 -3.75 -36.40 24.04
N THR A 278 -2.45 -36.38 24.27
CA THR A 278 -1.56 -37.34 23.62
C THR A 278 -1.82 -38.70 24.24
N LYS A 279 -2.39 -39.65 23.50
CA LYS A 279 -2.41 -41.06 23.91
C LYS A 279 -0.96 -41.53 24.06
N THR A 280 -0.42 -41.48 25.28
CA THR A 280 0.71 -42.33 25.64
C THR A 280 0.20 -43.76 25.60
N ASN A 281 0.57 -44.51 24.57
CA ASN A 281 0.39 -45.95 24.52
C ASN A 281 1.24 -46.57 25.66
N ASN A 282 0.66 -46.63 26.86
CA ASN A 282 1.19 -47.48 27.91
C ASN A 282 0.82 -48.91 27.53
N ILE A 283 1.78 -49.61 26.91
CA ILE A 283 1.69 -51.04 26.66
C ILE A 283 1.74 -51.71 28.05
N VAL A 284 0.57 -52.06 28.57
CA VAL A 284 0.46 -53.01 29.69
C VAL A 284 0.55 -54.40 29.06
N LEU A 285 1.66 -55.09 29.34
CA LEU A 285 1.81 -56.52 29.03
C LEU A 285 1.03 -57.31 30.07
N ASP A 286 -0.23 -57.62 29.76
CA ASP A 286 -0.91 -58.76 30.37
C ASP A 286 -0.78 -59.94 29.42
N ASN A 287 -0.11 -60.98 29.92
CA ASN A 287 0.02 -62.29 29.29
C ASN A 287 -1.32 -63.04 29.36
N ASP A 288 -1.44 -63.99 28.44
CA ASP A 288 -2.46 -65.03 28.33
C ASP A 288 -3.75 -64.62 27.61
N THR A 289 -3.77 -64.83 26.29
CA THR A 289 -4.72 -65.77 25.66
C THR A 289 -4.34 -66.00 24.20
N GLU A 290 -4.23 -67.28 23.83
CA GLU A 290 -4.07 -67.74 22.46
C GLU A 290 -5.27 -67.30 21.60
N VAL A 291 -5.02 -66.58 20.50
CA VAL A 291 -6.03 -66.37 19.45
C VAL A 291 -5.39 -66.48 18.06
N ASN A 292 -5.93 -67.43 17.31
CA ASN A 292 -5.85 -67.72 15.88
C ASN A 292 -5.07 -66.74 14.97
N VAL A 293 -4.04 -67.30 14.34
CA VAL A 293 -3.27 -66.76 13.22
C VAL A 293 -4.05 -67.00 11.93
N ASP A 294 -4.74 -65.99 11.39
CA ASP A 294 -4.95 -65.83 9.93
C ASP A 294 -5.68 -64.53 9.51
N ALA A 295 -6.19 -63.72 10.43
CA ALA A 295 -6.89 -62.46 10.08
C ALA A 295 -6.05 -61.18 10.27
N THR A 296 -4.98 -61.23 11.07
CA THR A 296 -4.18 -60.07 11.50
C THR A 296 -3.12 -59.60 10.49
N GLN A 297 -2.67 -60.47 9.57
CA GLN A 297 -1.62 -60.11 8.60
C GLN A 297 -2.09 -59.05 7.59
N ASN A 298 -3.39 -58.98 7.26
CA ASN A 298 -3.90 -58.02 6.28
C ASN A 298 -4.04 -56.60 6.86
N GLU A 299 -4.51 -56.43 8.10
CA GLU A 299 -4.67 -55.08 8.69
C GLU A 299 -3.34 -54.41 9.01
N GLU A 300 -2.35 -55.17 9.49
CA GLU A 300 -1.01 -54.65 9.77
C GLU A 300 -0.28 -54.25 8.48
N THR A 301 -0.41 -55.06 7.42
CA THR A 301 0.16 -54.73 6.10
C THR A 301 -0.49 -53.49 5.50
N ILE A 302 -1.81 -53.32 5.65
CA ILE A 302 -2.51 -52.10 5.21
C ILE A 302 -2.05 -50.87 6.01
N LYS A 303 -1.92 -50.98 7.35
CA LYS A 303 -1.43 -49.87 8.19
C LYS A 303 0.02 -49.49 7.84
N ILE A 304 0.89 -50.47 7.59
CA ILE A 304 2.28 -50.23 7.18
C ILE A 304 2.34 -49.54 5.81
N ASN A 305 1.54 -49.97 4.84
CA ASN A 305 1.47 -49.32 3.54
C ASN A 305 0.97 -47.87 3.64
N ILE A 306 -0.06 -47.62 4.45
CA ILE A 306 -0.57 -46.26 4.72
C ILE A 306 0.51 -45.39 5.39
N LEU A 307 1.28 -45.94 6.34
CA LEU A 307 2.38 -45.21 6.98
C LEU A 307 3.49 -44.88 5.99
N ASN A 308 3.84 -45.81 5.11
CA ASN A 308 4.86 -45.60 4.08
C ASN A 308 4.41 -44.54 3.06
N ASP A 309 3.14 -44.55 2.66
CA ASP A 309 2.57 -43.52 1.80
C ASP A 309 2.60 -42.14 2.49
N GLN A 310 2.28 -42.07 3.78
CA GLN A 310 2.39 -40.84 4.56
C GLN A 310 3.82 -40.31 4.65
N ILE A 311 4.80 -41.20 4.85
CA ILE A 311 6.23 -40.84 4.88
C ILE A 311 6.69 -40.33 3.51
N ASN A 312 6.25 -40.97 2.43
CA ASN A 312 6.58 -40.54 1.06
C ASN A 312 5.98 -39.16 0.76
N ILE A 313 4.71 -38.93 1.08
CA ILE A 313 4.06 -37.62 0.92
C ILE A 313 4.77 -36.56 1.75
N LEU A 314 5.16 -36.88 2.99
CA LEU A 314 5.89 -35.95 3.86
C LEU A 314 7.27 -35.59 3.28
N ASN A 315 7.99 -36.58 2.75
CA ASN A 315 9.30 -36.36 2.12
C ASN A 315 9.19 -35.53 0.85
N GLU A 316 8.20 -35.80 -0.01
CA GLU A 316 7.93 -34.98 -1.20
C GLU A 316 7.55 -33.55 -0.84
N THR A 317 6.70 -33.37 0.18
CA THR A 317 6.28 -32.05 0.67
C THR A 317 7.46 -31.27 1.21
N ASN A 318 8.32 -31.90 2.01
CA ASN A 318 9.53 -31.27 2.53
C ASN A 318 10.51 -30.89 1.42
N LYS A 319 10.68 -31.75 0.40
CA LYS A 319 11.52 -31.43 -0.76
C LYS A 319 10.98 -30.19 -1.50
N LYS A 320 9.68 -30.16 -1.79
CA LYS A 320 9.04 -29.02 -2.45
C LYS A 320 9.16 -27.73 -1.62
N PHE A 321 8.98 -27.83 -0.31
CA PHE A 321 9.14 -26.70 0.61
C PHE A 321 10.56 -26.14 0.62
N ILE A 322 11.58 -27.01 0.57
CA ILE A 322 12.99 -26.59 0.46
C ILE A 322 13.23 -25.89 -0.87
N GLU A 323 12.73 -26.44 -1.98
CA GLU A 323 12.85 -25.84 -3.31
C GLU A 323 12.22 -24.43 -3.35
N GLU A 324 10.98 -24.28 -2.86
CA GLU A 324 10.30 -22.97 -2.78
C GLU A 324 11.08 -21.98 -1.91
N ASN A 325 11.60 -22.40 -0.76
CA ASN A 325 12.42 -21.53 0.10
C ASN A 325 13.72 -21.08 -0.59
N THR A 326 14.37 -21.97 -1.34
CA THR A 326 15.57 -21.60 -2.09
C THR A 326 15.27 -20.62 -3.23
N GLU A 327 14.13 -20.78 -3.89
CA GLU A 327 13.67 -19.85 -4.92
C GLU A 327 13.36 -18.47 -4.34
N LEU A 328 12.63 -18.43 -3.22
CA LEU A 328 12.33 -17.19 -2.50
C LEU A 328 13.60 -16.47 -2.03
N ALA A 329 14.59 -17.21 -1.52
CA ALA A 329 15.88 -16.64 -1.16
C ALA A 329 16.61 -16.01 -2.36
N SER A 330 16.55 -16.65 -3.53
CA SER A 330 17.10 -16.10 -4.78
C SER A 330 16.36 -14.82 -5.23
N GLN A 331 15.02 -14.83 -5.17
CA GLN A 331 14.21 -13.65 -5.49
C GLN A 331 14.52 -12.48 -4.57
N ASN A 332 14.63 -12.71 -3.25
CA ASN A 332 14.99 -11.68 -2.28
C ASN A 332 16.38 -11.08 -2.56
N LYS A 333 17.36 -11.91 -2.93
CA LYS A 333 18.69 -11.43 -3.32
C LYS A 333 18.64 -10.53 -4.55
N ASN A 334 17.84 -10.91 -5.56
CA ASN A 334 17.68 -10.10 -6.77
C ASN A 334 16.98 -8.75 -6.49
N LEU A 335 15.96 -8.76 -5.63
CA LEU A 335 15.27 -7.55 -5.18
C LEU A 335 16.23 -6.61 -4.42
N LEU A 336 17.08 -7.14 -3.55
CA LEU A 336 18.09 -6.36 -2.83
C LEU A 336 19.07 -5.67 -3.80
N ILE A 337 19.55 -6.39 -4.82
CA ILE A 337 20.42 -5.81 -5.86
C ILE A 337 19.69 -4.69 -6.62
N HIS A 338 18.41 -4.88 -6.92
CA HIS A 338 17.61 -3.87 -7.61
C HIS A 338 17.41 -2.61 -6.76
N ASN A 339 17.11 -2.78 -5.47
CA ASN A 339 16.95 -1.67 -4.54
C ASN A 339 18.24 -0.85 -4.41
N ASN A 340 19.40 -1.49 -4.25
CA ASN A 340 20.69 -0.79 -4.20
C ASN A 340 20.95 0.02 -5.48
N LYS A 341 20.60 -0.53 -6.65
CA LYS A 341 20.74 0.18 -7.93
C LYS A 341 19.81 1.39 -8.04
N LEU A 342 18.60 1.29 -7.49
CA LEU A 342 17.66 2.41 -7.42
C LEU A 342 18.16 3.51 -6.47
N GLU A 343 18.68 3.14 -5.30
CA GLU A 343 19.29 4.09 -4.36
C GLU A 343 20.44 4.88 -4.98
N ASP A 344 21.34 4.20 -5.69
CA ASP A 344 22.43 4.86 -6.42
C ASP A 344 21.91 5.87 -7.46
N LYS A 345 20.81 5.51 -8.14
CA LYS A 345 20.19 6.37 -9.15
C LYS A 345 19.54 7.59 -8.52
N ILE A 346 18.84 7.42 -7.40
CA ILE A 346 18.27 8.51 -6.60
C ILE A 346 19.39 9.43 -6.13
N LYS A 347 20.47 8.90 -5.55
CA LYS A 347 21.62 9.69 -5.09
C LYS A 347 22.24 10.54 -6.21
N LYS A 348 22.36 9.97 -7.41
CA LYS A 348 22.83 10.71 -8.59
C LYS A 348 21.88 11.85 -8.98
N GLN A 349 20.58 11.56 -9.04
CA GLN A 349 19.56 12.56 -9.37
C GLN A 349 19.49 13.68 -8.32
N THR A 350 19.58 13.37 -7.03
CA THR A 350 19.61 14.38 -5.97
C THR A 350 20.81 15.31 -6.12
N LYS A 351 21.97 14.77 -6.52
CA LYS A 351 23.17 15.59 -6.79
C LYS A 351 22.94 16.54 -7.97
N GLU A 352 22.33 16.06 -9.06
CA GLU A 352 21.97 16.88 -10.24
C GLU A 352 20.94 17.96 -9.88
N ILE A 353 19.92 17.64 -9.09
CA ILE A 353 18.91 18.62 -8.63
C ILE A 353 19.56 19.71 -7.77
N ASN A 354 20.44 19.35 -6.84
CA ASN A 354 21.15 20.31 -6.00
C ASN A 354 22.06 21.22 -6.84
N GLN A 355 22.75 20.66 -7.84
CA GLN A 355 23.56 21.45 -8.76
C GLN A 355 22.70 22.44 -9.54
N ASN A 356 21.59 21.98 -10.14
CA ASN A 356 20.68 22.84 -10.87
C ASN A 356 20.11 23.98 -10.01
N LYS A 357 19.84 23.72 -8.72
CA LYS A 357 19.39 24.76 -7.78
C LYS A 357 20.47 25.81 -7.54
N LEU A 358 21.72 25.40 -7.33
CA LEU A 358 22.85 26.32 -7.18
C LEU A 358 23.04 27.15 -8.46
N ASP A 359 22.95 26.52 -9.63
CA ASP A 359 23.09 27.19 -10.93
C ASP A 359 21.95 28.21 -11.14
N GLN A 360 20.72 27.91 -10.70
CA GLN A 360 19.59 28.85 -10.73
C GLN A 360 19.81 30.04 -9.79
N GLU A 361 20.28 29.81 -8.56
CA GLU A 361 20.59 30.87 -7.61
C GLU A 361 21.71 31.78 -8.13
N GLU A 362 22.73 31.20 -8.77
CA GLU A 362 23.82 31.95 -9.41
C GLU A 362 23.31 32.75 -10.63
N PHE A 363 22.47 32.15 -11.47
CA PHE A 363 21.87 32.84 -12.61
C PHE A 363 21.01 34.04 -12.18
N GLU A 364 20.16 33.86 -11.17
CA GLU A 364 19.35 34.95 -10.61
C GLU A 364 20.22 36.04 -9.98
N PHE A 365 21.30 35.67 -9.28
CA PHE A 365 22.27 36.64 -8.79
C PHE A 365 22.92 37.43 -9.94
N LEU A 366 23.40 36.77 -11.00
CA LEU A 366 24.00 37.43 -12.16
C LEU A 366 23.01 38.37 -12.85
N ARG A 367 21.76 37.96 -13.01
CA ARG A 367 20.67 38.78 -13.56
C ARG A 367 20.43 40.03 -12.71
N LEU A 368 20.29 39.86 -11.40
CA LEU A 368 20.11 40.98 -10.47
C LEU A 368 21.34 41.90 -10.45
N ASN A 369 22.54 41.34 -10.58
CA ASN A 369 23.78 42.10 -10.64
C ASN A 369 23.82 43.00 -11.90
N LEU A 370 23.37 42.53 -13.05
CA LEU A 370 23.25 43.35 -14.26
C LEU A 370 22.31 44.56 -14.06
N LEU A 371 21.22 44.38 -13.30
CA LEU A 371 20.20 45.42 -13.11
C LEU A 371 20.53 46.40 -11.96
N TYR A 372 21.18 45.92 -10.89
CA TYR A 372 21.32 46.67 -9.64
C TYR A 372 22.77 46.94 -9.20
N SER A 373 23.77 46.49 -9.95
CA SER A 373 25.21 46.74 -9.66
C SER A 373 25.53 48.21 -9.41
N ALA A 374 25.05 49.11 -10.28
CA ALA A 374 25.26 50.56 -10.13
C ALA A 374 24.64 51.16 -8.85
N LYS A 375 23.64 50.49 -8.25
CA LYS A 375 23.04 50.93 -6.99
C LYS A 375 23.85 50.50 -5.78
N CYS A 376 24.37 49.27 -5.78
CA CYS A 376 25.07 48.66 -4.65
C CYS A 376 26.59 48.87 -4.63
N GLN A 377 27.20 49.19 -5.77
CA GLN A 377 28.65 49.37 -5.88
C GLN A 377 29.13 50.70 -5.27
N LYS A 378 30.20 50.63 -4.48
CA LYS A 378 30.91 51.81 -3.98
C LYS A 378 31.63 52.53 -5.13
N THR A 379 31.35 53.82 -5.31
CA THR A 379 32.07 54.70 -6.25
C THR A 379 32.65 55.91 -5.51
N ILE A 380 33.48 56.71 -6.19
CA ILE A 380 34.17 57.87 -5.60
C ILE A 380 33.18 58.87 -4.94
N PHE A 381 31.96 58.95 -5.47
CA PHE A 381 30.93 59.91 -5.02
C PHE A 381 29.74 59.26 -4.31
N LYS A 382 29.71 57.93 -4.14
CA LYS A 382 28.54 57.21 -3.59
C LYS A 382 28.94 56.16 -2.55
N LYS A 383 28.27 56.20 -1.39
CA LYS A 383 28.35 55.14 -0.36
C LYS A 383 27.75 53.85 -0.92
N GLY A 384 28.46 52.74 -0.75
CA GLY A 384 28.07 51.42 -1.27
C GLY A 384 29.07 50.37 -0.81
N TYR A 385 28.91 49.14 -1.30
CA TYR A 385 29.72 47.99 -0.93
C TYR A 385 30.79 47.69 -1.99
N LYS A 386 31.91 47.08 -1.57
CA LYS A 386 32.98 46.65 -2.49
C LYS A 386 32.50 45.43 -3.27
N VAL A 387 32.70 45.41 -4.58
CA VAL A 387 32.29 44.28 -5.44
C VAL A 387 32.95 43.00 -4.94
N GLY A 388 32.15 41.94 -4.78
CA GLY A 388 32.60 40.64 -4.30
C GLY A 388 32.50 40.40 -2.79
N THR A 389 32.07 41.38 -1.98
CA THR A 389 31.83 41.14 -0.55
C THR A 389 30.43 40.56 -0.27
N PRO A 390 30.22 39.83 0.84
CA PRO A 390 28.89 39.29 1.20
C PRO A 390 27.82 40.37 1.29
N GLU A 391 28.17 41.57 1.76
CA GLU A 391 27.26 42.72 1.87
C GLU A 391 26.85 43.25 0.49
N TYR A 392 27.78 43.26 -0.48
CA TYR A 392 27.47 43.57 -1.88
C TYR A 392 26.50 42.53 -2.47
N LYS A 393 26.77 41.23 -2.25
CA LYS A 393 25.88 40.16 -2.73
C LYS A 393 24.47 40.28 -2.14
N ASN A 394 24.36 40.58 -0.85
CA ASN A 394 23.07 40.77 -0.18
C ASN A 394 22.31 42.01 -0.71
N CYS A 395 23.00 43.13 -0.94
CA CYS A 395 22.39 44.34 -1.53
C CYS A 395 21.80 44.05 -2.93
N ILE A 396 22.49 43.25 -3.75
CA ILE A 396 22.01 42.83 -5.08
C ILE A 396 20.77 41.92 -4.95
N LEU A 397 20.80 40.94 -4.04
CA LEU A 397 19.66 40.06 -3.78
C LEU A 397 18.42 40.84 -3.27
N LYS A 398 18.63 41.93 -2.52
CA LYS A 398 17.58 42.88 -2.11
C LYS A 398 17.15 43.87 -3.19
N ARG A 399 17.61 43.73 -4.44
CA ARG A 399 17.29 44.62 -5.57
C ARG A 399 17.71 46.08 -5.36
N GLY A 400 18.83 46.29 -4.64
CA GLY A 400 19.39 47.62 -4.37
C GLY A 400 18.68 48.41 -3.26
N ARG A 401 17.99 47.72 -2.35
CA ARG A 401 17.48 48.27 -1.09
C ARG A 401 18.50 47.99 0.02
N GLU A 402 18.74 48.98 0.88
CA GLU A 402 19.65 48.85 2.04
C GLU A 402 19.11 47.84 3.07
#